data_AF-A0A1V6JGG2-F1
#
_entry.id   AF-A0A1V6JGG2-F1
#
_cell.length_a   1.000
_cell.length_b   1.000
_cell.length_c   1.000
_cell.angle_alpha   90.00
_cell.angle_beta   90.00
_cell.angle_gamma   90.00
#
_symmetry.space_group_name_H-M   'P 1'
#
loop_
_entity.id
_entity.type
_entity.pdbx_description
1 polymer ?
#
loop_
_entity_poly.entity_id
_entity_poly.type
_entity_poly.pdbx_seq_one_letter_code
_entity_poly.pdbx_strand_id
1 'polypeptide(L)'
;MEDVKMVDFFKNAILAGIGLVSLTREKAEEFAKELISRGELSENEKAKFIKDVMEQTEKSKTELEKKIEKSIENALSKLNIPSRKEFEELKKKVEELSQTSAKKEE
;
A
#
# COMPACT_ATOMS: atom_id res chain seq x y z
N MET A 1 21.89 -15.77 13.65
CA MET A 1 21.75 -15.24 12.26
C MET A 1 20.97 -16.20 11.35
N GLU A 2 20.64 -17.42 11.79
CA GLU A 2 19.88 -18.41 11.00
C GLU A 2 18.35 -18.24 11.12
N ASP A 3 17.81 -17.80 12.26
CA ASP A 3 16.35 -17.65 12.44
C ASP A 3 15.73 -16.56 11.57
N VAL A 4 16.46 -15.46 11.34
CA VAL A 4 15.99 -14.33 10.51
C VAL A 4 15.84 -14.76 9.05
N LYS A 5 16.74 -15.63 8.57
CA LYS A 5 16.69 -16.15 7.19
C LYS A 5 15.52 -17.10 6.96
N MET A 6 15.15 -17.90 7.98
CA MET A 6 14.04 -18.85 7.87
C MET A 6 12.70 -18.13 7.80
N VAL A 7 12.48 -17.12 8.66
CA VAL A 7 11.25 -16.31 8.64
C VAL A 7 11.11 -15.55 7.32
N ASP A 8 12.20 -14.99 6.81
CA ASP A 8 12.19 -14.30 5.51
C ASP A 8 11.97 -15.28 4.34
N PHE A 9 12.47 -16.51 4.42
CA PHE A 9 12.20 -17.56 3.44
C PHE A 9 10.71 -17.97 3.45
N PHE A 10 10.10 -18.15 4.63
CA PHE A 10 8.67 -18.42 4.75
C PHE A 10 7.82 -17.26 4.23
N LYS A 11 8.16 -16.02 4.58
CA LYS A 11 7.50 -14.82 4.02
C LYS A 11 7.59 -14.81 2.50
N ASN A 12 8.76 -15.06 1.94
CA ASN A 12 8.97 -15.09 0.49
C ASN A 12 8.26 -16.28 -0.19
N ALA A 13 8.17 -17.43 0.46
CA ALA A 13 7.44 -18.60 -0.03
C ALA A 13 5.92 -18.37 -0.05
N ILE A 14 5.38 -17.72 0.99
CA ILE A 14 3.97 -17.28 1.03
C ILE A 14 3.69 -16.30 -0.12
N LEU A 15 4.60 -15.33 -0.32
CA LEU A 15 4.50 -14.34 -1.39
C LEU A 15 4.58 -14.97 -2.78
N ALA A 16 5.35 -16.05 -2.94
CA ALA A 16 5.54 -16.76 -4.20
C ALA A 16 4.43 -17.79 -4.51
N GLY A 17 3.81 -18.39 -3.49
CA GLY A 17 2.82 -19.46 -3.65
C GLY A 17 1.37 -18.99 -3.75
N ILE A 18 1.03 -17.84 -3.18
CA ILE A 18 -0.36 -17.35 -3.12
C ILE A 18 -0.55 -16.07 -3.96
N GLY A 19 0.54 -15.36 -4.28
CA GLY A 19 0.43 -14.00 -4.80
C GLY A 19 -0.15 -13.06 -3.73
N LEU A 20 0.36 -11.82 -3.69
CA LEU A 20 -0.02 -10.81 -2.71
C LEU A 20 -1.54 -10.53 -2.61
N VAL A 21 -2.31 -10.91 -3.62
CA VAL A 21 -3.75 -10.61 -3.75
C VAL A 21 -4.64 -11.71 -3.15
N SER A 22 -4.13 -12.92 -2.88
CA SER A 22 -4.94 -14.06 -2.40
C SER A 22 -4.70 -14.44 -0.93
N LEU A 23 -3.96 -13.62 -0.17
CA LEU A 23 -3.81 -13.79 1.28
C LEU A 23 -5.10 -13.38 2.00
N THR A 24 -5.96 -14.36 2.29
CA THR A 24 -7.16 -14.19 3.12
C THR A 24 -6.96 -14.85 4.48
N ARG A 25 -7.87 -14.56 5.43
CA ARG A 25 -7.87 -15.23 6.74
C ARG A 25 -7.96 -16.76 6.58
N GLU A 26 -8.80 -17.26 5.68
CA GLU A 26 -8.95 -18.68 5.42
C GLU A 26 -7.65 -19.32 4.92
N LYS A 27 -6.91 -18.61 4.05
CA LYS A 27 -5.60 -19.08 3.55
C LYS A 27 -4.52 -19.03 4.62
N ALA A 28 -4.52 -18.01 5.48
CA ALA A 28 -3.63 -17.96 6.63
C ALA A 28 -3.92 -19.09 7.63
N GLU A 29 -5.20 -19.45 7.83
CA GLU A 29 -5.61 -20.59 8.65
C GLU A 29 -5.20 -21.93 8.06
N GLU A 30 -5.36 -22.13 6.75
CA GLU A 30 -4.92 -23.33 6.03
C GLU A 30 -3.40 -23.51 6.18
N PHE A 31 -2.64 -22.44 5.96
CA PHE A 31 -1.19 -22.46 6.09
C PHE A 31 -0.74 -22.72 7.53
N ALA A 32 -1.40 -22.11 8.52
CA ALA A 32 -1.10 -22.37 9.92
C ALA A 32 -1.32 -23.84 10.28
N LYS A 33 -2.40 -24.48 9.78
CA LYS A 33 -2.65 -25.92 9.96
C LYS A 33 -1.55 -26.77 9.32
N GLU A 34 -1.07 -26.40 8.15
CA GLU A 34 0.02 -27.10 7.47
C GLU A 34 1.33 -27.02 8.27
N LEU A 35 1.68 -25.83 8.77
CA LEU A 35 2.85 -25.63 9.63
C LEU A 35 2.76 -26.44 10.93
N ILE A 36 1.57 -26.52 11.54
CA ILE A 36 1.33 -27.37 12.71
C ILE A 36 1.54 -28.85 12.37
N SER A 37 1.00 -29.31 11.24
CA SER A 37 1.18 -30.70 10.80
C SER A 37 2.65 -31.05 10.53
N ARG A 38 3.46 -30.06 10.16
CA ARG A 38 4.91 -30.20 9.94
C ARG A 38 5.72 -30.07 11.23
N GLY A 39 5.09 -29.70 12.35
CA GLY A 39 5.76 -29.43 13.62
C GLY A 39 6.52 -28.10 13.65
N GLU A 40 6.29 -27.22 12.69
CA GLU A 40 6.96 -25.92 12.53
C GLU A 40 6.24 -24.78 13.26
N LEU A 41 5.00 -25.01 13.69
CA LEU A 41 4.18 -24.09 14.47
C LEU A 41 3.43 -24.88 15.52
N SER A 42 3.32 -24.38 16.75
CA SER A 42 2.49 -25.04 17.76
C SER A 42 1.04 -24.55 17.71
N GLU A 43 0.09 -25.37 18.17
CA GLU A 43 -1.33 -24.99 18.20
C GLU A 43 -1.60 -23.72 19.03
N ASN A 44 -0.85 -23.50 20.10
CA ASN A 44 -0.95 -22.27 20.91
C ASN A 44 -0.43 -21.01 20.19
N GLU A 45 0.39 -21.16 19.15
CA GLU A 45 0.93 -20.04 18.36
C GLU A 45 0.09 -19.71 17.13
N LYS A 46 -0.82 -20.60 16.73
CA LYS A 46 -1.70 -20.47 15.56
C LYS A 46 -2.42 -19.12 15.47
N ALA A 47 -3.09 -18.72 16.55
CA ALA A 47 -3.88 -17.48 16.57
C ALA A 47 -2.99 -16.24 16.37
N LYS A 48 -1.78 -16.26 16.95
CA LYS A 48 -0.80 -15.19 16.81
C LYS A 48 -0.26 -15.13 15.38
N PHE A 49 0.10 -16.29 14.80
CA PHE A 49 0.56 -16.38 13.42
C PHE A 49 -0.46 -15.76 12.44
N ILE A 50 -1.73 -16.16 12.54
CA ILE A 50 -2.79 -15.64 11.66
C ILE A 50 -2.92 -14.13 11.84
N LYS A 51 -2.89 -13.63 13.08
CA LYS A 51 -2.96 -12.20 13.37
C LYS A 51 -1.79 -11.44 12.72
N ASP A 52 -0.57 -11.93 12.89
CA ASP A 52 0.64 -11.27 12.37
C ASP A 52 0.64 -11.22 10.84
N VAL A 53 0.19 -12.30 10.17
CA VAL A 53 0.02 -12.34 8.71
C VAL A 53 -1.01 -11.31 8.23
N MET A 54 -2.15 -11.22 8.91
CA MET A 54 -3.19 -10.25 8.56
C MET A 54 -2.72 -8.81 8.77
N GLU A 55 -2.03 -8.51 9.87
CA GLU A 55 -1.47 -7.18 10.12
C GLU A 55 -0.38 -6.81 9.09
N GLN A 56 0.47 -7.76 8.72
CA GLN A 56 1.49 -7.53 7.70
C GLN A 56 0.87 -7.29 6.32
N THR A 57 -0.24 -7.96 6.03
CA THR A 57 -0.99 -7.79 4.78
C THR A 57 -1.57 -6.38 4.67
N GLU A 58 -2.24 -5.89 5.71
CA GLU A 58 -2.79 -4.52 5.74
C GLU A 58 -1.69 -3.47 5.58
N LYS A 59 -0.56 -3.60 6.30
CA LYS A 59 0.58 -2.70 6.15
C LYS A 59 1.13 -2.70 4.72
N SER A 60 1.27 -3.89 4.13
CA SER A 60 1.80 -4.04 2.76
C SER A 60 0.85 -3.43 1.73
N LYS A 61 -0.47 -3.56 1.94
CA LYS A 61 -1.50 -2.94 1.10
C LYS A 61 -1.40 -1.42 1.12
N THR A 62 -1.35 -0.81 2.31
CA THR A 62 -1.23 0.65 2.44
C THR A 62 0.05 1.19 1.79
N GLU A 63 1.19 0.52 1.97
CA GLU A 63 2.44 0.96 1.34
C GLU A 63 2.42 0.79 -0.20
N LEU A 64 1.76 -0.25 -0.69
CA LEU A 64 1.53 -0.44 -2.12
C LEU A 64 0.62 0.66 -2.70
N GLU A 65 -0.48 0.98 -2.03
CA GLU A 65 -1.40 2.07 -2.42
C GLU A 65 -0.64 3.40 -2.54
N LYS A 66 0.14 3.77 -1.52
CA LYS A 66 0.99 4.98 -1.56
C LYS A 66 1.98 4.97 -2.72
N LYS A 67 2.60 3.82 -3.00
CA LYS A 67 3.57 3.70 -4.10
C LYS A 67 2.88 3.87 -5.46
N ILE A 68 1.67 3.33 -5.61
CA ILE A 68 0.86 3.50 -6.82
C ILE A 68 0.46 4.96 -6.98
N GLU A 69 -0.09 5.59 -5.93
CA GLU A 69 -0.46 7.02 -5.94
C GLU A 69 0.72 7.88 -6.37
N LYS A 70 1.88 7.69 -5.74
CA LYS A 70 3.12 8.41 -6.09
C LYS A 70 3.57 8.14 -7.52
N SER A 71 3.38 6.91 -8.03
CA SER A 71 3.74 6.56 -9.41
C SER A 71 2.82 7.26 -10.41
N ILE A 72 1.52 7.35 -10.10
CA ILE A 72 0.53 8.07 -10.92
C ILE A 72 0.83 9.57 -10.89
N GLU A 73 1.06 10.15 -9.71
CA GLU A 73 1.43 11.55 -9.55
C GLU A 73 2.66 11.89 -10.40
N ASN A 74 3.73 11.09 -10.28
CA ASN A 74 4.94 11.27 -11.09
C ASN A 74 4.68 11.16 -12.61
N ALA A 75 3.80 10.26 -13.03
CA ALA A 75 3.44 10.12 -14.44
C ALA A 75 2.68 11.34 -14.97
N LEU A 76 1.72 11.85 -14.21
CA LEU A 76 0.96 13.06 -14.54
C LEU A 76 1.89 14.29 -14.59
N SER A 77 2.79 14.45 -13.61
CA SER A 77 3.78 15.53 -13.61
C SER A 77 4.69 15.48 -14.84
N LYS A 78 5.14 14.29 -15.27
CA LYS A 78 5.95 14.13 -16.50
C LYS A 78 5.20 14.52 -17.76
N LEU A 79 3.88 14.40 -17.77
CA LEU A 79 3.01 14.84 -18.87
C LEU A 79 2.61 16.32 -18.75
N ASN A 80 3.15 17.05 -17.76
CA ASN A 80 2.76 18.43 -17.43
C ASN A 80 1.27 18.59 -17.14
N ILE A 81 0.63 17.56 -16.59
CA ILE A 81 -0.76 17.60 -16.16
C ILE A 81 -0.78 18.08 -14.70
N PRO A 82 -1.35 19.27 -14.39
CA PRO A 82 -1.43 19.76 -13.03
C PRO A 82 -2.48 18.99 -12.22
N SER A 83 -2.30 18.92 -10.91
CA SER A 83 -3.33 18.44 -9.99
C SER A 83 -4.56 19.36 -10.00
N ARG A 84 -5.71 18.84 -9.55
CA ARG A 84 -6.93 19.66 -9.43
C ARG A 84 -6.71 20.86 -8.50
N LYS A 85 -5.95 20.67 -7.42
CA LYS A 85 -5.63 21.73 -6.46
C LYS A 85 -4.82 22.85 -7.12
N GLU A 86 -3.74 22.51 -7.81
CA GLU A 86 -2.91 23.49 -8.53
C GLU A 86 -3.72 24.25 -9.59
N PHE A 87 -4.63 23.55 -10.29
CA PHE A 87 -5.51 24.16 -11.27
C PHE A 87 -6.49 25.17 -10.63
N GLU A 88 -7.13 24.82 -9.51
CA GLU A 88 -8.03 25.74 -8.81
C GLU A 88 -7.29 26.94 -8.22
N GLU A 89 -6.07 26.73 -7.69
CA GLU A 89 -5.21 27.82 -7.23
C GLU A 89 -4.83 28.79 -8.36
N LEU A 90 -4.51 28.25 -9.54
CA LEU A 90 -4.24 29.06 -10.73
C LEU A 90 -5.49 29.83 -11.17
N LYS A 91 -6.65 29.16 -11.23
CA LYS A 91 -7.93 29.76 -11.59
C LYS A 91 -8.27 30.94 -10.67
N LYS A 92 -8.13 30.75 -9.35
CA LYS A 92 -8.37 31.81 -8.36
C LYS A 92 -7.44 33.01 -8.56
N LYS A 93 -6.14 32.78 -8.81
CA LYS A 93 -5.18 33.86 -9.11
C LYS A 93 -5.57 34.62 -10.38
N VAL A 94 -6.04 33.92 -11.43
CA VAL A 94 -6.51 34.57 -12.67
C VAL A 94 -7.74 35.43 -12.39
N GLU A 95 -8.69 34.96 -11.60
CA GLU A 95 -9.88 35.74 -11.21
C GLU A 95 -9.49 37.01 -10.42
N GLU A 96 -8.60 36.89 -9.42
CA GLU A 96 -8.10 38.02 -8.62
C GLU A 96 -7.37 39.07 -9.48
N LEU A 97 -6.51 38.62 -10.40
CA LEU A 97 -5.81 39.50 -11.33
C LEU A 97 -6.78 40.21 -12.28
N SER A 98 -7.77 39.48 -12.81
CA SER A 98 -8.77 40.04 -13.73
C SER A 98 -9.60 41.13 -13.05
N GLN A 99 -9.99 40.94 -11.79
CA GLN A 99 -10.69 41.95 -11.00
C GLN A 99 -9.81 43.17 -10.70
N THR A 100 -8.52 42.96 -10.43
CA THR A 100 -7.58 44.05 -10.13
C THR A 100 -7.29 44.90 -11.37
N SER A 101 -7.15 44.27 -12.54
CA SER A 101 -7.01 44.98 -13.81
C SER A 101 -8.26 45.81 -14.14
N ALA A 102 -9.46 45.24 -13.96
CA ALA A 102 -10.72 45.97 -14.20
C ALA A 102 -10.89 47.21 -13.31
N LYS A 103 -10.46 47.13 -12.03
CA LYS A 103 -10.51 48.26 -11.09
C LYS A 103 -9.49 49.37 -11.35
N LYS A 104 -8.47 49.13 -12.18
CA LYS A 104 -7.46 50.14 -12.54
C LYS A 104 -7.82 50.94 -13.80
N GLU A 105 -8.83 50.49 -14.55
CA GLU A 105 -9.31 51.16 -15.77
C GLU A 105 -10.54 52.05 -15.54
N GLU A 106 -11.13 52.03 -14.32
CA GLU A 106 -12.09 53.04 -13.81
C GLU A 106 -11.37 54.15 -13.03
#